data_AF-A0A5J6Q8V4-F1
#
_entry.id   AF-A0A5J6Q8V4-F1
#
_cell.length_a   1.000
_cell.length_b   1.000
_cell.length_c   1.000
_cell.angle_alpha   90.00
_cell.angle_beta   90.00
_cell.angle_gamma   90.00
#
_symmetry.space_group_name_H-M   'P 1'
#
loop_
_entity.id
_entity.type
_entity.pdbx_description
1 polymer ?
#
loop_
_entity_poly.entity_id
_entity_poly.type
_entity_poly.pdbx_seq_one_letter_code
_entity_poly.pdbx_strand_id
1 'polypeptide(L)'
;MNHKMYRWAIIATCLAVTACSSNKDASQPVEYLSNAENVQPVAYLEQNTVPADWLTDKEALLRESIKDSPFTLHQQGNAWVVTASAQQAFNADRPNLLLPAVLRPITRVAKMLEANPDSAVLILGHTDIANDAQANHKLSTDRARAVASIFSLTGLTSGRMTHLGLGGSHLLDKQKSTNKNHRVEIIITPQAQIQDVLAVYHPAYVRQLALSQAR
;
A
#
# COMPACT_ATOMS: atom_id res chain seq x y z
N MET A 1 -33.41 8.26 -67.05
CA MET A 1 -34.70 8.77 -66.52
C MET A 1 -35.29 7.72 -65.61
N ASN A 2 -35.42 8.05 -64.31
CA ASN A 2 -36.52 7.75 -63.36
C ASN A 2 -37.24 6.37 -63.44
N HIS A 3 -37.55 5.61 -62.38
CA HIS A 3 -37.75 5.89 -60.96
C HIS A 3 -37.69 4.58 -60.14
N LYS A 4 -37.51 4.74 -58.82
CA LYS A 4 -37.53 3.76 -57.70
C LYS A 4 -38.81 2.90 -57.61
N MET A 5 -38.73 1.71 -57.01
CA MET A 5 -39.54 1.23 -55.86
C MET A 5 -39.25 -0.27 -55.58
N TYR A 6 -38.55 -0.59 -54.48
CA TYR A 6 -39.04 -0.95 -53.14
C TYR A 6 -39.47 -2.42 -52.96
N ARG A 7 -38.76 -3.02 -51.99
CA ARG A 7 -38.94 -4.28 -51.23
C ARG A 7 -40.39 -4.72 -51.01
N TRP A 8 -40.55 -5.99 -50.62
CA TRP A 8 -41.59 -6.71 -49.84
C TRP A 8 -41.64 -8.14 -50.42
N ALA A 9 -41.86 -9.27 -49.74
CA ALA A 9 -42.13 -9.66 -48.36
C ALA A 9 -41.83 -11.18 -48.30
N ILE A 10 -41.31 -11.69 -47.17
CA ILE A 10 -41.30 -13.13 -46.89
C ILE A 10 -42.42 -13.42 -45.89
N ILE A 11 -43.40 -14.18 -46.37
CA ILE A 11 -44.59 -14.76 -45.73
C ILE A 11 -44.11 -15.99 -44.93
N ALA A 12 -44.23 -16.01 -43.59
CA ALA A 12 -45.37 -16.49 -42.77
C ALA A 12 -45.10 -17.92 -42.22
N THR A 13 -44.85 -18.06 -40.90
CA THR A 13 -45.74 -18.60 -39.83
C THR A 13 -45.87 -20.15 -39.86
N CYS A 14 -45.75 -20.93 -38.79
CA CYS A 14 -46.46 -20.90 -37.51
C CYS A 14 -45.87 -21.87 -36.45
N LEU A 15 -45.89 -21.43 -35.17
CA LEU A 15 -46.31 -22.10 -33.91
C LEU A 15 -45.89 -23.57 -33.59
N ALA A 16 -45.60 -23.99 -32.35
CA ALA A 16 -45.47 -23.37 -31.03
C ALA A 16 -45.06 -24.43 -29.96
N VAL A 17 -44.80 -23.90 -28.75
CA VAL A 17 -44.96 -24.48 -27.39
C VAL A 17 -43.77 -25.20 -26.69
N THR A 18 -43.29 -24.48 -25.68
CA THR A 18 -42.61 -24.74 -24.41
C THR A 18 -42.66 -26.14 -23.78
N ALA A 19 -41.51 -26.60 -23.24
CA ALA A 19 -41.45 -27.38 -22.00
C ALA A 19 -40.06 -27.36 -21.30
N CYS A 20 -40.06 -26.76 -20.11
CA CYS A 20 -39.28 -26.99 -18.88
C CYS A 20 -37.73 -27.09 -18.88
N SER A 21 -37.12 -26.05 -18.28
CA SER A 21 -35.80 -26.07 -17.64
C SER A 21 -35.89 -26.74 -16.26
N SER A 22 -35.07 -27.75 -16.00
CA SER A 22 -34.70 -28.21 -14.66
C SER A 22 -33.36 -28.94 -14.77
N ASN A 23 -32.31 -28.41 -14.15
CA ASN A 23 -31.15 -29.21 -13.81
C ASN A 23 -30.69 -28.82 -12.41
N LYS A 24 -30.84 -29.78 -11.48
CA LYS A 24 -30.29 -29.77 -10.14
C LYS A 24 -28.89 -30.40 -10.16
N ASP A 25 -28.07 -29.96 -9.22
CA ASP A 25 -26.67 -30.29 -8.93
C ASP A 25 -26.19 -31.72 -9.24
N ALA A 26 -24.95 -31.82 -9.72
CA ALA A 26 -23.99 -32.82 -9.25
C ALA A 26 -22.55 -32.39 -9.58
N SER A 27 -21.81 -31.96 -8.57
CA SER A 27 -20.36 -31.80 -8.58
C SER A 27 -19.67 -33.11 -8.99
N GLN A 28 -18.76 -33.05 -9.96
CA GLN A 28 -17.84 -34.14 -10.30
C GLN A 28 -16.41 -33.75 -9.86
N PRO A 29 -15.64 -34.65 -9.25
CA PRO A 29 -14.33 -34.33 -8.68
C PRO A 29 -13.27 -34.15 -9.77
N VAL A 30 -12.42 -33.13 -9.62
CA VAL A 30 -11.26 -32.91 -10.51
C VAL A 30 -10.15 -33.86 -10.09
N GLU A 31 -9.77 -34.75 -11.00
CA GLU A 31 -8.70 -35.73 -10.85
C GLU A 31 -7.34 -35.02 -10.97
N TYR A 32 -6.55 -35.03 -9.88
CA TYR A 32 -5.19 -34.50 -9.88
C TYR A 32 -4.26 -35.49 -10.58
N LEU A 33 -3.94 -35.21 -11.86
CA LEU A 33 -2.93 -35.96 -12.60
C LEU A 33 -1.53 -35.69 -12.03
N SER A 34 -0.99 -36.72 -11.39
CA SER A 34 0.41 -36.89 -10.98
C SER A 34 1.31 -36.97 -12.22
N ASN A 35 2.08 -35.91 -12.50
CA ASN A 35 3.30 -35.96 -13.30
C ASN A 35 4.17 -34.75 -12.93
N ALA A 36 4.78 -34.82 -11.76
CA ALA A 36 5.64 -33.80 -11.18
C ALA A 36 7.13 -34.02 -11.53
N GLU A 37 7.44 -34.33 -12.80
CA GLU A 37 8.83 -34.68 -13.16
C GLU A 37 9.50 -33.72 -14.17
N ASN A 38 8.81 -32.67 -14.62
CA ASN A 38 9.48 -31.60 -15.36
C ASN A 38 8.76 -30.26 -15.24
N VAL A 39 8.52 -29.82 -14.00
CA VAL A 39 8.26 -28.41 -13.73
C VAL A 39 9.58 -27.83 -13.26
N GLN A 40 10.31 -27.17 -14.18
CA GLN A 40 11.40 -26.30 -13.77
C GLN A 40 10.83 -25.33 -12.73
N PRO A 41 11.40 -25.24 -11.52
CA PRO A 41 10.90 -24.30 -10.53
C PRO A 41 10.97 -22.92 -11.19
N VAL A 42 9.82 -22.22 -11.21
CA VAL A 42 9.81 -20.80 -11.54
C VAL A 42 10.83 -20.19 -10.59
N ALA A 43 11.92 -19.64 -11.14
CA ALA A 43 12.97 -19.01 -10.35
C ALA A 43 12.29 -17.87 -9.58
N TYR A 44 11.88 -18.14 -8.34
CA TYR A 44 11.49 -17.12 -7.41
C TYR A 44 12.76 -16.31 -7.18
N LEU A 45 12.87 -15.23 -7.93
CA LEU A 45 13.63 -14.02 -7.65
C LEU A 45 14.90 -14.33 -6.88
N GLU A 46 16.07 -14.31 -7.53
CA GLU A 46 17.33 -14.13 -6.80
C GLU A 46 17.05 -13.09 -5.72
N GLN A 47 17.15 -13.50 -4.45
CA GLN A 47 16.89 -12.61 -3.34
C GLN A 47 17.91 -11.49 -3.51
N ASN A 48 17.45 -10.34 -4.02
CA ASN A 48 18.26 -9.13 -4.10
C ASN A 48 18.48 -8.71 -2.65
N THR A 49 19.43 -9.37 -2.00
CA THR A 49 19.86 -9.03 -0.66
C THR A 49 20.33 -7.58 -0.70
N VAL A 50 20.00 -6.83 0.34
CA VAL A 50 20.46 -5.44 0.43
C VAL A 50 21.96 -5.48 0.55
N PRO A 51 22.70 -4.80 -0.34
CA PRO A 51 24.13 -4.65 -0.13
C PRO A 51 24.34 -4.04 1.26
N ALA A 52 25.21 -4.65 2.08
CA ALA A 52 25.48 -4.16 3.44
C ALA A 52 25.93 -2.68 3.43
N ASP A 53 26.65 -2.29 2.37
CA ASP A 53 27.09 -0.92 2.13
C ASP A 53 25.91 0.04 1.98
N TRP A 54 24.79 -0.38 1.34
CA TRP A 54 23.61 0.47 1.20
C TRP A 54 23.01 0.85 2.56
N LEU A 55 22.89 -0.12 3.48
CA LEU A 55 22.35 0.14 4.82
C LEU A 55 23.23 1.14 5.58
N THR A 56 24.55 0.94 5.52
CA THR A 56 25.53 1.79 6.19
C THR A 56 25.51 3.21 5.61
N ASP A 57 25.50 3.33 4.28
CA ASP A 57 25.47 4.61 3.57
C ASP A 57 24.22 5.42 3.89
N LYS A 58 23.05 4.77 3.93
CA LYS A 58 21.80 5.46 4.24
C LYS A 58 21.67 5.84 5.71
N GLU A 59 22.29 5.10 6.63
CA GLU A 59 22.18 5.37 8.07
C GLU A 59 22.64 6.79 8.40
N ALA A 60 23.85 7.16 7.97
CA ALA A 60 24.42 8.48 8.28
C ALA A 60 23.57 9.62 7.71
N LEU A 61 23.11 9.47 6.47
CA LEU A 61 22.25 10.43 5.79
C LEU A 61 20.90 10.60 6.50
N LEU A 62 20.30 9.49 6.95
CA LEU A 62 19.04 9.50 7.69
C LEU A 62 19.20 10.14 9.07
N ARG A 63 20.26 9.79 9.81
CA ARG A 63 20.56 10.39 11.12
C ARG A 63 20.71 11.91 11.03
N GLU A 64 21.43 12.40 10.02
CA GLU A 64 21.56 13.83 9.79
C GLU A 64 20.21 14.47 9.39
N SER A 65 19.42 13.80 8.54
CA SER A 65 18.11 14.30 8.10
C SER A 65 17.10 14.48 9.24
N ILE A 66 17.20 13.65 10.29
CA ILE A 66 16.31 13.70 11.46
C ILE A 66 16.92 14.42 12.66
N LYS A 67 18.14 14.95 12.56
CA LYS A 67 18.81 15.66 13.66
C LYS A 67 17.97 16.82 14.19
N ASP A 68 17.95 17.03 15.51
CA ASP A 68 17.14 18.08 16.16
C ASP A 68 15.63 17.95 15.90
N SER A 69 15.14 16.74 15.69
CA SER A 69 13.71 16.43 15.55
C SER A 69 13.27 15.39 16.57
N PRO A 70 11.95 15.26 16.84
CA PRO A 70 11.43 14.21 17.71
C PRO A 70 11.40 12.82 17.03
N PHE A 71 11.90 12.68 15.81
CA PHE A 71 11.85 11.42 15.09
C PHE A 71 12.90 10.46 15.61
N THR A 72 12.58 9.17 15.53
CA THR A 72 13.52 8.10 15.83
C THR A 72 13.90 7.36 14.55
N LEU A 73 15.10 6.79 14.54
CA LEU A 73 15.60 5.92 13.47
C LEU A 73 15.94 4.57 14.08
N HIS A 74 15.45 3.50 13.48
CA HIS A 74 15.84 2.14 13.81
C HIS A 74 15.91 1.28 12.56
N GLN A 75 16.73 0.25 12.61
CA GLN A 75 16.83 -0.75 11.54
C GLN A 75 15.78 -1.83 11.79
N GLN A 76 15.07 -2.22 10.73
CA GLN A 76 14.14 -3.34 10.75
C GLN A 76 14.48 -4.29 9.60
N GLY A 77 15.22 -5.36 9.92
CA GLY A 77 15.78 -6.26 8.92
C GLY A 77 16.64 -5.50 7.92
N ASN A 78 16.15 -5.43 6.70
CA ASN A 78 16.82 -4.92 5.51
C ASN A 78 16.36 -3.51 5.11
N ALA A 79 15.72 -2.79 6.04
CA ALA A 79 15.22 -1.44 5.82
C ALA A 79 15.52 -0.54 7.02
N TRP A 80 15.57 0.76 6.74
CA TRP A 80 15.57 1.79 7.77
C TRP A 80 14.16 2.29 8.02
N VAL A 81 13.82 2.52 9.28
CA VAL A 81 12.50 3.01 9.68
C VAL A 81 12.66 4.31 10.45
N VAL A 82 12.15 5.40 9.87
CA VAL A 82 11.99 6.68 10.57
C VAL A 82 10.58 6.72 11.17
N THR A 83 10.49 6.92 12.47
CA THR A 83 9.20 6.98 13.17
C THR A 83 8.91 8.38 13.69
N ALA A 84 7.71 8.87 13.39
CA ALA A 84 7.14 10.10 13.93
C ALA A 84 5.94 9.78 14.81
N SER A 85 6.00 10.11 16.11
CA SER A 85 4.85 9.99 17.00
C SER A 85 3.73 10.95 16.56
N ALA A 86 2.48 10.48 16.58
CA ALA A 86 1.37 11.28 16.11
C ALA A 86 1.12 12.51 16.99
N GLN A 87 1.38 12.44 18.30
CA GLN A 87 1.21 13.60 19.19
C GLN A 87 2.20 14.73 18.91
N GLN A 88 3.38 14.38 18.43
CA GLN A 88 4.42 15.35 18.11
C GLN A 88 4.34 15.81 16.65
N ALA A 89 3.71 15.01 15.78
CA ALA A 89 3.62 15.28 14.35
C ALA A 89 2.30 15.92 13.91
N PHE A 90 1.19 15.67 14.60
CA PHE A 90 -0.14 16.10 14.17
C PHE A 90 -0.84 16.98 15.20
N ASN A 91 -1.72 17.85 14.70
CA ASN A 91 -2.57 18.68 15.54
C ASN A 91 -3.64 17.83 16.26
N ALA A 92 -3.90 18.12 17.54
CA ALA A 92 -4.85 17.34 18.35
C ALA A 92 -6.31 17.48 17.87
N ASP A 93 -6.72 18.68 17.45
CA ASP A 93 -8.08 18.98 16.97
C ASP A 93 -8.29 18.64 15.49
N ARG A 94 -7.18 18.46 14.76
CA ARG A 94 -7.10 18.11 13.35
C ARG A 94 -6.07 16.98 13.18
N PRO A 95 -6.41 15.73 13.53
CA PRO A 95 -5.44 14.65 13.70
C PRO A 95 -4.81 14.13 12.41
N ASN A 96 -5.16 14.71 11.27
CA ASN A 96 -4.56 14.51 9.94
C ASN A 96 -3.73 15.72 9.45
N LEU A 97 -3.65 16.80 10.22
CA LEU A 97 -2.89 18.01 9.89
C LEU A 97 -1.52 17.98 10.58
N LEU A 98 -0.46 18.04 9.79
CA LEU A 98 0.93 18.10 10.30
C LEU A 98 1.19 19.43 11.02
N LEU A 99 1.94 19.36 12.12
CA LEU A 99 2.40 20.54 12.86
C LEU A 99 3.56 21.23 12.12
N PRO A 100 3.70 22.56 12.19
CA PRO A 100 4.82 23.28 11.57
C PRO A 100 6.20 22.76 11.99
N ALA A 101 6.35 22.35 13.24
CA ALA A 101 7.61 21.85 13.80
C ALA A 101 8.13 20.59 13.09
N VAL A 102 7.26 19.76 12.50
CA VAL A 102 7.66 18.54 11.80
C VAL A 102 7.91 18.73 10.31
N LEU A 103 7.50 19.86 9.73
CA LEU A 103 7.66 20.10 8.29
C LEU A 103 9.13 20.14 7.88
N ARG A 104 9.98 20.82 8.64
CA ARG A 104 11.43 20.90 8.37
C ARG A 104 12.11 19.51 8.37
N PRO A 105 12.02 18.70 9.44
CA PRO A 105 12.67 17.39 9.44
C PRO A 105 12.11 16.42 8.40
N ILE A 106 10.78 16.38 8.17
CA ILE A 106 10.18 15.54 7.11
C ILE A 106 10.71 15.96 5.73
N THR A 107 10.80 17.28 5.48
CA THR A 107 11.33 17.79 4.19
C THR A 107 12.80 17.43 4.00
N ARG A 108 13.63 17.42 5.05
CA ARG A 108 15.02 16.95 4.94
C ARG A 108 15.11 15.47 4.56
N VAL A 109 14.31 14.62 5.20
CA VAL A 109 14.22 13.19 4.83
C VAL A 109 13.78 13.05 3.36
N ALA A 110 12.74 13.77 2.94
CA ALA A 110 12.27 13.75 1.56
C ALA A 110 13.34 14.20 0.55
N LYS A 111 14.06 15.29 0.84
CA LYS A 111 15.16 15.78 -0.02
C LYS A 111 16.32 14.80 -0.12
N MET A 112 16.68 14.19 1.00
CA MET A 112 17.71 13.15 1.01
C MET A 112 17.31 11.99 0.09
N LEU A 113 16.05 11.54 0.16
CA LEU A 113 15.55 10.44 -0.67
C LEU A 113 15.40 10.80 -2.15
N GLU A 114 15.05 12.06 -2.44
CA GLU A 114 15.04 12.58 -3.80
C GLU A 114 16.45 12.52 -4.42
N ALA A 115 17.48 12.95 -3.68
CA ALA A 115 18.89 12.88 -4.09
C ALA A 115 19.47 11.46 -4.15
N ASN A 116 18.76 10.45 -3.64
CA ASN A 116 19.19 9.04 -3.59
C ASN A 116 18.23 8.17 -4.41
N PRO A 117 18.35 8.14 -5.76
CA PRO A 117 17.36 7.53 -6.65
C PRO A 117 17.24 6.01 -6.50
N ASP A 118 18.24 5.37 -5.91
CA ASP A 118 18.29 3.94 -5.57
C ASP A 118 17.34 3.54 -4.44
N SER A 119 16.67 4.50 -3.78
CA SER A 119 15.81 4.27 -2.63
C SER A 119 14.31 4.34 -2.98
N ALA A 120 13.49 3.56 -2.29
CA ALA A 120 12.04 3.63 -2.30
C ALA A 120 11.50 3.74 -0.88
N VAL A 121 10.24 4.19 -0.77
CA VAL A 121 9.60 4.55 0.48
C VAL A 121 8.24 3.89 0.62
N LEU A 122 8.00 3.29 1.79
CA LEU A 122 6.67 2.90 2.24
C LEU A 122 6.31 3.71 3.50
N ILE A 123 5.23 4.48 3.43
CA ILE A 123 4.75 5.31 4.54
C ILE A 123 3.54 4.62 5.19
N LEU A 124 3.64 4.27 6.47
CA LEU A 124 2.62 3.55 7.20
C LEU A 124 2.01 4.43 8.29
N GLY A 125 0.69 4.55 8.31
CA GLY A 125 -0.04 5.18 9.40
C GLY A 125 -0.53 4.14 10.39
N HIS A 126 -0.39 4.41 11.69
CA HIS A 126 -0.84 3.55 12.76
C HIS A 126 -1.76 4.30 13.75
N THR A 127 -2.68 3.55 14.35
CA THR A 127 -3.51 3.98 15.47
C THR A 127 -3.53 2.88 16.53
N ASP A 128 -4.18 3.15 17.66
CA ASP A 128 -4.52 2.12 18.63
C ASP A 128 -5.70 1.23 18.17
N ILE A 129 -6.04 0.27 19.05
CA ILE A 129 -7.29 -0.47 18.98
C ILE A 129 -8.42 0.49 19.32
N ALA A 130 -9.36 0.69 18.39
CA ALA A 130 -10.61 1.40 18.65
C ALA A 130 -11.82 0.54 18.30
N ASN A 131 -12.98 0.96 18.83
CA ASN A 131 -14.26 0.31 18.55
C ASN A 131 -14.66 0.47 17.08
N ASP A 132 -14.28 1.58 16.43
CA ASP A 132 -14.51 1.81 15.00
C ASP A 132 -13.23 1.58 14.19
N ALA A 133 -13.11 0.37 13.63
CA ALA A 133 -11.96 -0.02 12.81
C ALA A 133 -11.91 0.72 11.46
N GLN A 134 -13.03 1.23 10.94
CA GLN A 134 -13.08 1.96 9.67
C GLN A 134 -12.59 3.40 9.86
N ALA A 135 -13.04 4.07 10.92
CA ALA A 135 -12.55 5.40 11.28
C ALA A 135 -11.04 5.39 11.57
N ASN A 136 -10.53 4.39 12.30
CA ASN A 136 -9.10 4.26 12.58
C ASN A 136 -8.27 3.97 11.32
N HIS A 137 -8.77 3.11 10.43
CA HIS A 137 -8.13 2.89 9.14
C HIS A 137 -8.10 4.19 8.32
N LYS A 138 -9.22 4.92 8.25
CA LYS A 138 -9.27 6.21 7.54
C LYS A 138 -8.28 7.22 8.12
N LEU A 139 -8.24 7.37 9.45
CA LEU A 139 -7.35 8.30 10.12
C LEU A 139 -5.87 7.96 9.87
N SER A 140 -5.50 6.68 10.00
CA SER A 140 -4.14 6.24 9.70
C SER A 140 -3.76 6.47 8.23
N THR A 141 -4.66 6.16 7.28
CA THR A 141 -4.43 6.45 5.85
C THR A 141 -4.24 7.95 5.62
N ASP A 142 -5.06 8.80 6.23
CA ASP A 142 -4.99 10.26 6.04
C ASP A 142 -3.68 10.84 6.62
N ARG A 143 -3.19 10.32 7.76
CA ARG A 143 -1.88 10.68 8.32
C ARG A 143 -0.73 10.26 7.40
N ALA A 144 -0.76 9.03 6.90
CA ALA A 144 0.26 8.55 5.96
C ALA A 144 0.26 9.38 4.66
N ARG A 145 -0.92 9.73 4.15
CA ARG A 145 -1.08 10.60 2.96
C ARG A 145 -0.52 12.01 3.20
N ALA A 146 -0.74 12.59 4.38
CA ALA A 146 -0.20 13.92 4.70
C ALA A 146 1.32 13.95 4.60
N VAL A 147 2.01 12.92 5.12
CA VAL A 147 3.47 12.78 4.99
C VAL A 147 3.87 12.53 3.54
N ALA A 148 3.16 11.64 2.83
CA ALA A 148 3.40 11.35 1.41
C ALA A 148 3.27 12.60 0.51
N SER A 149 2.39 13.53 0.89
CA SER A 149 2.21 14.80 0.18
C SER A 149 3.46 15.68 0.27
N ILE A 150 4.14 15.71 1.42
CA ILE A 150 5.43 16.43 1.55
C ILE A 150 6.50 15.82 0.64
N PHE A 151 6.56 14.49 0.57
CA PHE A 151 7.51 13.77 -0.28
C PHE A 151 7.25 14.06 -1.76
N SER A 152 5.97 14.06 -2.17
CA SER A 152 5.55 14.41 -3.53
C SER A 152 5.90 15.86 -3.88
N LEU A 153 5.64 16.81 -2.98
CA LEU A 153 5.98 18.23 -3.15
C LEU A 153 7.49 18.47 -3.21
N THR A 154 8.29 17.55 -2.66
CA THR A 154 9.76 17.60 -2.71
C THR A 154 10.31 16.99 -4.01
N GLY A 155 9.47 16.37 -4.84
CA GLY A 155 9.87 15.79 -6.13
C GLY A 155 9.97 14.27 -6.14
N LEU A 156 9.67 13.58 -5.02
CA LEU A 156 9.70 12.12 -5.01
C LEU A 156 8.53 11.56 -5.84
N THR A 157 8.86 10.85 -6.91
CA THR A 157 7.89 10.29 -7.85
C THR A 157 7.02 9.21 -7.22
N SER A 158 5.75 9.09 -7.63
CA SER A 158 4.82 8.07 -7.14
C SER A 158 5.32 6.63 -7.31
N GLY A 159 6.10 6.33 -8.35
CA GLY A 159 6.69 5.00 -8.55
C GLY A 159 7.72 4.59 -7.49
N ARG A 160 8.20 5.55 -6.67
CA ARG A 160 9.18 5.31 -5.58
C ARG A 160 8.57 5.44 -4.19
N MET A 161 7.26 5.68 -4.09
CA MET A 161 6.58 5.93 -2.82
C MET A 161 5.19 5.32 -2.79
N THR A 162 4.93 4.53 -1.76
CA THR A 162 3.59 4.04 -1.42
C THR A 162 3.21 4.50 -0.02
N HIS A 163 1.92 4.70 0.25
CA HIS A 163 1.42 4.99 1.60
C HIS A 163 0.24 4.10 1.96
N LEU A 164 0.21 3.58 3.19
CA LEU A 164 -0.84 2.69 3.69
C LEU A 164 -1.35 3.12 5.07
N GLY A 165 -2.66 2.97 5.30
CA GLY A 165 -3.24 3.02 6.64
C GLY A 165 -3.37 1.63 7.24
N LEU A 166 -2.74 1.39 8.38
CA LEU A 166 -2.80 0.10 9.07
C LEU A 166 -3.85 0.07 10.18
N GLY A 167 -4.37 1.23 10.59
CA GLY A 167 -5.19 1.34 11.79
C GLY A 167 -4.49 0.69 12.98
N GLY A 168 -5.21 -0.16 13.71
CA GLY A 168 -4.70 -0.90 14.87
C GLY A 168 -4.17 -2.32 14.56
N SER A 169 -3.89 -2.69 13.30
CA SER A 169 -3.44 -4.06 12.99
C SER A 169 -1.98 -4.36 13.33
N HIS A 170 -1.14 -3.33 13.50
CA HIS A 170 0.29 -3.45 13.86
C HIS A 170 0.62 -2.60 15.10
N LEU A 171 0.21 -3.12 16.26
CA LEU A 171 0.45 -2.48 17.56
C LEU A 171 1.88 -2.76 18.04
N LEU A 172 2.57 -1.73 18.54
CA LEU A 172 3.85 -1.91 19.24
C LEU A 172 3.63 -2.26 20.71
N ASP A 173 2.47 -1.91 21.25
CA ASP A 173 2.12 -2.14 22.64
C ASP A 173 0.65 -2.55 22.73
N LYS A 174 0.40 -3.63 23.47
CA LYS A 174 -0.93 -4.23 23.62
C LYS A 174 -1.82 -3.45 24.59
N GLN A 175 -1.25 -2.55 25.40
CA GLN A 175 -2.02 -1.67 26.26
C GLN A 175 -2.88 -0.72 25.41
N LYS A 176 -4.15 -0.55 25.79
CA LYS A 176 -5.04 0.42 25.13
C LYS A 176 -4.48 1.84 25.29
N SER A 177 -4.58 2.64 24.24
CA SER A 177 -4.27 4.08 24.26
C SER A 177 -2.82 4.47 24.58
N THR A 178 -1.86 3.59 24.28
CA THR A 178 -0.43 3.94 24.32
C THR A 178 -0.04 4.84 23.15
N ASN A 179 0.68 5.91 23.46
CA ASN A 179 1.23 6.87 22.50
C ASN A 179 2.12 6.20 21.43
N LYS A 180 2.69 5.04 21.76
CA LYS A 180 3.51 4.23 20.83
C LYS A 180 2.72 3.67 19.65
N ASN A 181 1.40 3.47 19.81
CA ASN A 181 0.57 2.95 18.73
C ASN A 181 0.15 4.04 17.73
N HIS A 182 0.10 5.30 18.18
CA HIS A 182 -0.25 6.45 17.35
C HIS A 182 1.00 7.04 16.71
N ARG A 183 1.34 6.58 15.50
CA ARG A 183 2.57 6.98 14.83
C ARG A 183 2.44 6.89 13.31
N VAL A 184 3.40 7.51 12.63
CA VAL A 184 3.70 7.26 11.23
C VAL A 184 5.10 6.67 11.14
N GLU A 185 5.23 5.58 10.39
CA GLU A 185 6.52 4.98 10.04
C GLU A 185 6.83 5.28 8.57
N ILE A 186 8.07 5.66 8.30
CA ILE A 186 8.59 5.86 6.95
C ILE A 186 9.66 4.79 6.79
N ILE A 187 9.34 3.74 6.04
CA ILE A 187 10.24 2.64 5.74
C ILE A 187 11.01 3.01 4.47
N ILE A 188 12.33 2.99 4.56
CA ILE A 188 13.26 3.28 3.48
C ILE A 188 14.03 2.00 3.14
N THR A 189 13.99 1.62 1.88
CA THR A 189 14.59 0.38 1.34
C THR A 189 15.13 0.66 -0.07
N PRO A 190 16.06 -0.14 -0.61
CA PRO A 190 16.37 -0.11 -2.03
C PRO A 190 15.13 -0.25 -2.90
N GLN A 191 15.10 0.47 -4.02
CA GLN A 191 13.97 0.42 -4.95
C GLN A 191 13.69 -1.00 -5.47
N ALA A 192 14.74 -1.81 -5.66
CA ALA A 192 14.63 -3.20 -6.09
C ALA A 192 13.88 -4.11 -5.10
N GLN A 193 13.76 -3.73 -3.83
CA GLN A 193 13.20 -4.56 -2.75
C GLN A 193 11.87 -4.03 -2.21
N ILE A 194 11.33 -2.97 -2.81
CA ILE A 194 10.06 -2.41 -2.35
C ILE A 194 8.91 -3.43 -2.38
N GLN A 195 8.93 -4.37 -3.33
CA GLN A 195 7.93 -5.44 -3.42
C GLN A 195 8.01 -6.41 -2.24
N ASP A 196 9.23 -6.73 -1.78
CA ASP A 196 9.42 -7.60 -0.62
C ASP A 196 8.89 -6.94 0.66
N VAL A 197 9.15 -5.63 0.81
CA VAL A 197 8.59 -4.85 1.91
C VAL A 197 7.08 -4.78 1.83
N LEU A 198 6.50 -4.52 0.66
CA LEU A 198 5.04 -4.46 0.47
C LEU A 198 4.37 -5.81 0.73
N ALA A 199 5.03 -6.93 0.42
CA ALA A 199 4.51 -8.28 0.67
C ALA A 199 4.25 -8.53 2.16
N VAL A 200 5.09 -7.98 3.06
CA VAL A 200 4.88 -8.04 4.52
C VAL A 200 3.56 -7.39 4.94
N TYR A 201 3.12 -6.35 4.21
CA TYR A 201 1.89 -5.59 4.48
C TYR A 201 0.77 -5.89 3.49
N HIS A 202 0.86 -6.98 2.74
CA HIS A 202 -0.06 -7.32 1.65
C HIS A 202 -1.55 -7.28 2.05
N PRO A 203 -1.98 -7.82 3.22
CA PRO A 203 -3.40 -7.75 3.62
C PRO A 203 -3.91 -6.30 3.76
N ALA A 204 -3.09 -5.40 4.29
CA ALA A 204 -3.44 -4.00 4.43
C ALA A 204 -3.45 -3.28 3.08
N TYR A 205 -2.49 -3.61 2.20
CA TYR A 205 -2.43 -3.10 0.84
C TYR A 205 -3.69 -3.44 0.04
N VAL A 206 -4.07 -4.72 0.01
CA VAL A 206 -5.29 -5.19 -0.67
C VAL A 206 -6.53 -4.54 -0.10
N ARG A 207 -6.64 -4.45 1.24
CA ARG A 207 -7.77 -3.77 1.89
C ARG A 207 -7.87 -2.30 1.45
N GLN A 208 -6.76 -1.57 1.41
CA GLN A 208 -6.76 -0.17 1.00
C GLN A 208 -7.16 -0.02 -0.47
N LEU A 209 -6.68 -0.90 -1.36
CA LEU A 209 -7.09 -0.90 -2.77
C LEU A 209 -8.60 -1.12 -2.91
N ALA A 210 -9.15 -2.13 -2.24
CA ALA A 210 -10.59 -2.40 -2.25
C ALA A 210 -11.42 -1.20 -1.77
N LEU A 211 -11.00 -0.54 -0.67
CA LEU A 211 -11.65 0.66 -0.14
C LEU A 211 -11.54 1.88 -1.07
N SER A 212 -10.49 1.94 -1.90
CA SER A 212 -10.30 3.02 -2.87
C SER A 212 -11.18 2.89 -4.11
N GLN A 213 -11.50 1.64 -4.50
CA GLN A 213 -12.35 1.33 -5.66
C GLN A 213 -13.85 1.40 -5.35
N ALA A 214 -14.21 1.35 -4.07
CA ALA A 214 -15.61 1.44 -3.60
C ALA A 214 -16.14 2.88 -3.46
N ARG A 215 -15.41 3.89 -3.94
CA ARG A 215 -15.78 5.31 -3.92
C ARG A 215 -16.04 5.83 -5.32
#